data_AF-A0A1T5GQC3-F1
#
_entry.id   AF-A0A1T5GQC3-F1
#
_cell.length_a   1.000
_cell.length_b   1.000
_cell.length_c   1.000
_cell.angle_alpha   90.00
_cell.angle_beta   90.00
_cell.angle_gamma   90.00
#
_symmetry.space_group_name_H-M   'P 1'
#
loop_
_entity.id
_entity.type
_entity.pdbx_description
1 polymer ?
#
loop_
_entity_poly.entity_id
_entity_poly.type
_entity_poly.pdbx_seq_one_letter_code
_entity_poly.pdbx_strand_id
1 'polypeptide(L)' 'MTEIRPGDTIYTPPGEWHWHGAAPDHFMTHLAMWEAPAEGAESEWGDLVTDEEYNAAK' A
#
# COMPACT_ATOMS: atom_id res chain seq x y z
N MET A 1 -4.93 -2.70 -9.48
CA MET A 1 -5.41 -3.29 -8.23
C MET A 1 -5.09 -4.77 -8.24
N THR A 2 -4.55 -5.29 -7.14
CA THR A 2 -4.30 -6.72 -6.95
C THR A 2 -4.88 -7.12 -5.61
N GLU A 3 -5.68 -8.18 -5.57
CA GLU A 3 -6.11 -8.78 -4.31
C GLU A 3 -4.92 -9.55 -3.70
N ILE A 4 -4.64 -9.30 -2.42
CA ILE A 4 -3.47 -9.85 -1.71
C ILE A 4 -3.95 -10.88 -0.68
N ARG A 5 -3.31 -12.05 -0.65
CA ARG A 5 -3.58 -13.16 0.28
C ARG A 5 -2.36 -13.45 1.17
N PRO A 6 -2.57 -14.12 2.32
CA PRO A 6 -1.45 -14.57 3.16
C PRO A 6 -0.46 -15.42 2.37
N GLY A 7 0.81 -15.03 2.40
CA GLY A 7 1.91 -15.68 1.65
C GLY A 7 2.30 -14.95 0.36
N ASP A 8 1.49 -14.03 -0.14
CA ASP A 8 1.85 -13.22 -1.31
C ASP A 8 2.95 -12.22 -0.96
N THR A 9 3.82 -11.94 -1.94
CA THR A 9 4.84 -10.90 -1.87
C THR A 9 4.54 -9.86 -2.94
N ILE A 10 4.38 -8.61 -2.53
CA ILE A 10 4.16 -7.48 -3.42
C ILE A 10 5.42 -6.62 -3.44
N TYR A 11 5.94 -6.36 -4.63
CA TYR A 11 7.07 -5.46 -4.85
C TYR A 11 6.56 -4.15 -5.45
N THR A 12 6.86 -3.04 -4.78
CA THR A 12 6.57 -1.68 -5.24
C THR A 12 7.89 -0.99 -5.63
N PRO A 13 8.10 -0.69 -6.92
CA PRO A 13 9.25 0.07 -7.40
C PRO A 13 9.42 1.44 -6.70
N PRO A 14 10.67 1.96 -6.60
CA PRO A 14 10.91 3.30 -6.09
C PRO A 14 10.16 4.38 -6.89
N GLY A 15 9.52 5.31 -6.18
CA GLY A 15 8.79 6.43 -6.79
C GLY A 15 7.39 6.10 -7.30
N GLU A 16 6.92 4.86 -7.14
CA GLU A 16 5.55 4.50 -7.49
C GLU A 16 4.56 4.96 -6.42
N TRP A 17 3.61 5.83 -6.80
CA TRP A 17 2.47 6.18 -5.94
C TRP A 17 1.55 4.97 -5.78
N HIS A 18 1.34 4.55 -4.54
CA HIS A 18 0.51 3.39 -4.24
C HIS A 18 -0.15 3.52 -2.86
N TRP A 19 -1.17 2.69 -2.64
CA TRP A 19 -1.79 2.47 -1.35
C TRP A 19 -2.07 0.98 -1.19
N HIS A 20 -2.13 0.51 0.05
CA HIS A 20 -2.52 -0.86 0.38
C HIS A 20 -3.32 -0.85 1.68
N GLY A 21 -4.31 -1.73 1.78
CA GLY A 21 -5.22 -1.76 2.90
C GLY A 21 -6.04 -3.04 2.94
N ALA A 22 -6.86 -3.14 3.99
CA ALA A 22 -7.81 -4.23 4.17
C ALA A 22 -8.87 -4.25 3.07
N ALA A 23 -9.41 -5.44 2.78
CA ALA A 23 -10.67 -5.56 2.05
C ALA A 23 -11.85 -5.09 2.93
N PRO A 24 -13.01 -4.74 2.36
CA PRO A 24 -14.11 -4.12 3.13
C PRO A 24 -14.65 -5.00 4.27
N ASP A 25 -14.49 -6.31 4.15
CA ASP A 25 -15.06 -7.34 5.02
C ASP A 25 -14.00 -8.23 5.70
N HIS A 26 -12.70 -7.94 5.51
CA HIS A 26 -11.61 -8.75 6.07
C HIS A 26 -10.49 -7.87 6.62
N PHE A 27 -10.02 -8.20 7.82
CA PHE A 27 -8.80 -7.60 8.37
C PHE A 27 -7.55 -8.10 7.62
N MET A 28 -6.55 -7.23 7.47
CA MET A 28 -5.28 -7.54 6.81
C MET A 28 -4.11 -7.17 7.73
N THR A 29 -3.08 -8.02 7.77
CA THR A 29 -1.78 -7.71 8.35
C THR A 29 -0.72 -8.15 7.37
N HIS A 30 0.31 -7.32 7.21
CA HIS A 30 1.47 -7.63 6.41
C HIS A 30 2.73 -7.06 7.05
N LEU A 31 3.87 -7.57 6.60
CA LEU A 31 5.15 -6.93 6.84
C LEU A 31 5.37 -5.91 5.72
N ALA A 32 5.74 -4.70 6.11
CA ALA A 32 6.17 -3.67 5.18
C ALA A 32 7.67 -3.44 5.39
N MET A 33 8.43 -3.50 4.31
CA MET A 33 9.89 -3.41 4.33
C MET A 33 10.34 -2.52 3.19
N TRP A 34 11.19 -1.54 3.49
CA TRP A 34 11.84 -0.68 2.51
C TRP A 34 13.25 -0.34 2.99
N GLU A 35 14.08 0.10 2.05
CA GLU A 35 15.40 0.63 2.38
C GLU A 35 15.24 2.07 2.87
N ALA A 36 15.75 2.35 4.07
CA ALA A 36 15.75 3.72 4.61
C ALA A 36 16.78 4.58 3.85
N PRO A 37 16.45 5.84 3.51
CA PRO A 37 17.42 6.75 2.93
C PRO A 37 18.47 7.14 3.98
N ALA A 38 19.67 7.53 3.51
CA ALA A 38 20.73 8.00 4.42
C ALA A 38 20.34 9.31 5.14
N GLU A 39 19.60 10.17 4.45
CA GLU A 39 19.08 11.45 4.97
C GLU A 39 17.71 11.74 4.33
N GLY A 40 16.83 12.44 5.04
CA GLY A 40 15.50 12.83 4.55
C GLY A 40 14.37 11.94 5.07
N ALA A 41 13.16 12.15 4.54
CA ALA A 41 11.98 11.38 4.90
C ALA A 41 11.94 10.04 4.16
N GLU A 42 11.46 8.99 4.85
CA GLU A 42 11.32 7.65 4.28
C GLU A 42 10.17 7.53 3.28
N SER A 43 9.19 8.45 3.34
CA SER A 43 8.01 8.41 2.48
C SER A 43 7.52 9.82 2.18
N GLU A 44 7.03 9.99 0.95
CA GLU A 44 6.21 11.13 0.56
C GLU A 44 4.74 10.74 0.73
N TRP A 45 3.98 11.55 1.46
CA TRP A 45 2.55 11.31 1.68
C TRP A 45 1.72 12.15 0.72
N GLY A 46 0.81 11.49 0.00
CA GLY A 46 -0.17 12.13 -0.87
C GLY A 46 -1.50 12.37 -0.17
N ASP A 47 -2.55 12.58 -0.97
CA ASP A 47 -3.91 12.71 -0.49
C ASP A 47 -4.46 11.39 0.09
N LEU A 48 -5.49 11.50 0.94
CA LEU A 48 -6.19 10.32 1.44
C LEU A 48 -6.95 9.65 0.31
N VAL A 49 -6.89 8.31 0.27
CA VAL A 49 -7.72 7.51 -0.65
C VAL A 49 -9.19 7.75 -0.31
N THR A 50 -9.95 8.20 -1.30
CA THR A 50 -11.38 8.46 -1.15
C THR A 50 -12.18 7.17 -1.11
N ASP A 51 -13.40 7.22 -0.55
CA ASP A 51 -14.32 6.08 -0.60
C ASP A 51 -14.62 5.66 -2.05
N GLU A 52 -14.66 6.60 -3.00
CA GLU A 52 -14.88 6.30 -4.41
C GLU A 52 -13.72 5.50 -5.01
N GLU A 53 -12.48 5.94 -4.79
CA GLU A 53 -11.28 5.22 -5.24
C GLU A 53 -11.18 3.83 -4.60
N TYR A 54 -11.41 3.74 -3.28
CA TYR A 54 -11.39 2.48 -2.55
C TYR A 54 -12.45 1.49 -3.06
N ASN A 55 -13.67 1.97 -3.35
CA ASN A 55 -14.74 1.11 -3.83
C ASN A 55 -14.62 0.74 -5.32
N ALA A 56 -14.03 1.61 -6.15
CA ALA A 56 -13.70 1.31 -7.55
C ALA A 56 -12.57 0.29 -7.68
N ALA A 57 -11.77 0.15 -6.63
CA ALA A 57 -10.69 -0.80 -6.52
C ALA A 57 -11.16 -2.24 -6.27
N LYS A 58 -12.45 -2.49 -5.96
CA LYS A 58 -12.96 -3.85 -5.73
C LYS A 58 -12.86 -4.77 -6.94
#